data_AF-A0A9P9FVL2-F1
#
_entry.id   AF-A0A9P9FVL2-F1
#
_cell.length_a   1.000
_cell.length_b   1.000
_cell.length_c   1.000
_cell.angle_alpha   90.00
_cell.angle_beta   90.00
_cell.angle_gamma   90.00
#
_symmetry.space_group_name_H-M   'P 1'
#
loop_
_entity.id
_entity.type
_entity.pdbx_description
1 polymer ?
#
loop_
_entity_poly.entity_id
_entity_poly.type
_entity_poly.pdbx_seq_one_letter_code
_entity_poly.pdbx_strand_id
1 'polypeptide(L)'
;MGHLYVVHVDLQCSGFEPWCSYEVSNIGTVDGGADNADAKITKMVFTQPGHVAGVPLTFNLASIKGESLMCTVTWSPGALAITEDEGQFVDRVSATLKKGFSNLM
;
A
#
# COMPACT_ATOMS: atom_id res chain seq x y z
N MET A 1 4.30 15.42 -14.37
CA MET A 1 3.01 14.83 -14.77
C MET A 1 2.78 13.67 -13.80
N GLY A 2 1.89 13.84 -12.82
CA GLY A 2 1.61 12.80 -11.83
C GLY A 2 0.64 11.80 -12.43
N HIS A 3 1.03 10.54 -12.53
CA HIS A 3 0.14 9.47 -12.96
C HIS A 3 -0.68 9.01 -11.75
N LEU A 4 -2.00 9.09 -11.88
CA LEU A 4 -2.94 8.50 -10.92
C LEU A 4 -2.98 6.99 -11.19
N TYR A 5 -2.48 6.19 -10.25
CA TYR A 5 -2.51 4.74 -10.36
C TYR A 5 -3.64 4.20 -9.48
N VAL A 6 -4.70 3.70 -10.12
CA VAL A 6 -5.81 3.04 -9.45
C VAL A 6 -5.45 1.56 -9.29
N VAL A 7 -5.16 1.14 -8.06
CA VAL A 7 -5.07 -0.27 -7.71
C VAL A 7 -6.47 -0.75 -7.38
N HIS A 8 -7.03 -1.62 -8.21
CA HIS A 8 -8.29 -2.30 -7.91
C HIS A 8 -7.98 -3.50 -7.00
N VAL A 9 -8.37 -3.41 -5.73
CA VAL A 9 -8.32 -4.54 -4.79
C VAL A 9 -9.75 -5.08 -4.72
N ASP A 10 -10.01 -6.19 -5.40
CA ASP A 10 -11.30 -6.86 -5.33
C ASP A 10 -11.31 -7.80 -4.10
N LEU A 11 -11.87 -7.32 -2.99
CA LEU A 11 -12.15 -8.15 -1.82
C LEU A 11 -13.52 -8.82 -2.05
N GLN A 12 -13.50 -10.02 -2.62
CA GLN A 12 -14.73 -10.82 -2.76
C GLN A 12 -15.21 -11.29 -1.38
N CYS A 13 -16.32 -10.72 -0.93
CA CYS A 13 -17.01 -11.12 0.29
C CYS A 13 -18.45 -11.56 0.02
N SER A 14 -18.83 -12.68 0.62
CA SER A 14 -20.21 -13.15 0.68
C SER A 14 -20.99 -12.46 1.81
N GLY A 15 -21.41 -11.21 1.61
CA GLY A 15 -22.36 -10.52 2.51
C GLY A 15 -22.00 -9.07 2.86
N PHE A 16 -23.03 -8.29 3.24
CA PHE A 16 -22.93 -6.90 3.68
C PHE A 16 -22.42 -6.84 5.14
N GLU A 17 -21.11 -6.89 5.35
CA GLU A 17 -20.50 -6.57 6.66
C GLU A 17 -19.26 -5.65 6.50
N PRO A 18 -18.98 -4.77 7.49
CA PRO A 18 -17.86 -3.80 7.46
C PRO A 18 -16.46 -4.41 7.27
N TRP A 19 -16.32 -5.73 7.40
CA TRP A 19 -15.09 -6.50 7.25
C TRP A 19 -14.53 -6.56 5.81
N CYS A 20 -15.23 -5.98 4.85
CA CYS A 20 -14.86 -6.01 3.42
C CYS A 20 -14.39 -4.65 2.89
N SER A 21 -14.00 -3.76 3.80
CA SER A 21 -13.47 -2.44 3.47
C SER A 21 -11.94 -2.44 3.51
N TYR A 22 -11.33 -1.60 2.68
CA TYR A 22 -9.89 -1.33 2.71
C TYR A 22 -9.64 0.16 2.55
N GLU A 23 -8.51 0.63 3.07
CA GLU A 23 -8.07 2.02 2.95
C GLU A 23 -6.89 2.08 1.99
N VAL A 24 -6.88 3.11 1.14
CA VAL A 24 -5.73 3.47 0.33
C VAL A 24 -5.40 4.93 0.60
N SER A 25 -4.18 5.19 1.07
CA SER A 25 -3.67 6.54 1.26
C SER A 25 -2.43 6.73 0.40
N ASN A 26 -2.32 7.88 -0.25
CA ASN A 26 -1.25 8.18 -1.19
C ASN A 26 -0.73 9.60 -0.96
N ILE A 27 0.55 9.70 -0.56
CA ILE A 27 1.24 10.98 -0.38
C ILE A 27 1.72 11.56 -1.72
N GLY A 28 1.66 10.77 -2.78
CA GLY A 28 2.06 11.15 -4.14
C GLY A 28 3.56 11.02 -4.33
N THR A 29 4.11 11.93 -5.13
CA THR A 29 5.54 11.99 -5.43
C THR A 29 6.15 13.17 -4.71
N VAL A 30 7.10 12.88 -3.82
CA VAL A 30 7.91 13.87 -3.14
C VAL A 30 9.15 14.17 -3.97
N ASP A 31 9.50 15.46 -4.10
CA ASP A 31 10.79 15.85 -4.66
C ASP A 31 11.88 15.62 -3.60
N GLY A 32 12.79 14.69 -3.87
CA GLY A 32 13.82 14.27 -2.92
C GLY A 32 14.96 15.27 -2.73
N GLY A 33 14.97 16.36 -3.51
CA GLY A 33 16.05 17.34 -3.55
C GLY A 33 16.79 17.32 -4.89
N ALA A 34 17.58 18.38 -5.13
CA ALA A 34 18.35 18.53 -6.35
C ALA A 34 19.47 17.48 -6.46
N ASP A 35 19.82 17.09 -7.68
CA ASP A 35 20.85 16.07 -7.93
C ASP A 35 22.27 16.46 -7.46
N ASN A 36 22.50 17.76 -7.20
CA ASN A 36 23.77 18.30 -6.68
C ASN A 36 23.69 18.71 -5.20
N ALA A 37 22.68 18.27 -4.46
CA ALA A 37 22.57 18.55 -3.04
C ALA A 37 23.50 17.63 -2.22
N ASP A 38 24.05 18.15 -1.12
CA ASP A 38 24.85 17.36 -0.17
C ASP A 38 24.05 16.22 0.49
N ALA A 39 22.72 16.31 0.46
CA ALA A 39 21.81 15.27 0.93
C ALA A 39 20.53 15.22 0.07
N LYS A 40 20.10 14.01 -0.28
CA LYS A 40 18.89 13.73 -1.06
C LYS A 40 18.05 12.65 -0.38
N ILE A 41 16.74 12.83 -0.33
CA ILE A 41 15.81 11.78 0.10
C ILE A 41 15.68 10.80 -1.07
N THR A 42 16.11 9.55 -0.87
CA THR A 42 16.03 8.49 -1.90
C THR A 42 14.91 7.48 -1.62
N LYS A 43 14.37 7.49 -0.41
CA LYS A 43 13.31 6.57 0.03
C LYS A 43 12.44 7.24 1.08
N MET A 44 11.13 7.03 0.96
CA MET A 44 10.15 7.43 1.97
C MET A 44 9.32 6.20 2.34
N VAL A 45 9.11 6.02 3.63
CA VAL A 45 8.19 5.00 4.16
C VAL A 45 7.07 5.74 4.87
N PHE A 46 5.84 5.44 4.49
CA PHE A 46 4.65 5.96 5.11
C PHE A 46 3.83 4.78 5.63
N THR A 47 3.45 4.83 6.91
CA THR A 47 2.70 3.80 7.60
C THR A 47 1.79 4.45 8.63
N GLN A 48 0.70 3.77 8.96
CA GLN A 48 -0.24 4.14 10.01
C GLN A 48 -0.29 2.99 11.03
N PRO A 49 -0.53 3.27 12.32
CA PRO A 49 -0.77 2.21 13.31
C PRO A 49 -1.96 1.34 12.89
N GLY A 50 -1.95 0.07 13.31
CA GLY A 50 -3.07 -0.86 13.07
C GLY A 50 -4.39 -0.24 13.54
N HIS A 51 -5.32 -0.08 12.60
CA HIS A 51 -6.63 0.54 12.82
C HIS A 51 -7.50 -0.41 13.67
N VAL A 52 -7.34 -0.40 14.99
CA VAL A 52 -8.05 -1.33 15.91
C VAL A 52 -9.58 -1.23 15.79
N ALA A 53 -10.10 -0.07 15.39
CA ALA A 53 -11.53 0.17 15.17
C ALA A 53 -11.86 0.57 13.72
N GLY A 54 -10.90 0.45 12.80
CA GLY A 54 -11.04 0.89 11.41
C GLY A 54 -11.08 -0.28 10.43
N VAL A 55 -10.73 -0.01 9.17
CA VAL A 55 -10.70 -1.05 8.14
C VAL A 55 -9.60 -2.07 8.43
N PRO A 56 -9.82 -3.36 8.10
CA PRO A 56 -8.91 -4.44 8.47
C PRO A 56 -7.60 -4.46 7.67
N LEU A 57 -7.56 -3.78 6.52
CA LEU A 57 -6.43 -3.74 5.61
C LEU A 57 -6.21 -2.32 5.06
N THR A 58 -5.00 -1.79 5.23
CA THR A 58 -4.63 -0.46 4.71
C THR A 58 -3.41 -0.52 3.81
N PHE A 59 -3.43 0.28 2.74
CA PHE A 59 -2.34 0.44 1.78
C PHE A 59 -1.87 1.88 1.78
N ASN A 60 -0.59 2.09 2.04
CA ASN A 60 0.02 3.42 2.09
C ASN A 60 1.09 3.54 1.01
N LEU A 61 0.89 4.49 0.10
CA LEU A 61 1.75 4.69 -1.06
C LEU A 61 2.53 6.02 -0.94
N ALA A 62 3.82 5.96 -1.26
CA ALA A 62 4.69 7.13 -1.38
C ALA A 62 5.75 6.88 -2.44
N SER A 63 6.13 7.90 -3.20
CA SER A 63 7.22 7.82 -4.17
C SER A 63 8.15 9.02 -4.03
N ILE A 64 9.43 8.81 -4.35
CA ILE A 64 10.36 9.92 -4.60
C ILE A 64 10.49 10.09 -6.11
N LYS A 65 10.54 11.34 -6.58
CA LYS A 65 10.70 11.66 -8.01
C LYS A 65 11.96 11.00 -8.59
N GLY A 66 11.78 10.20 -9.63
CA GLY A 66 12.87 9.47 -10.29
C GLY A 66 13.31 8.18 -9.57
N GLU A 67 12.68 7.84 -8.45
CA GLU A 67 12.97 6.66 -7.64
C GLU A 67 11.78 5.68 -7.63
N SER A 68 11.92 4.59 -6.89
CA SER A 68 10.89 3.56 -6.76
C SER A 68 9.66 4.01 -5.95
N LEU A 69 8.48 3.50 -6.33
CA LEU A 69 7.27 3.55 -5.52
C LEU A 69 7.43 2.66 -4.27
N MET A 70 7.13 3.21 -3.10
CA MET A 70 6.97 2.48 -1.86
C MET A 70 5.49 2.21 -1.61
N CYS A 71 5.17 0.97 -1.26
CA CYS A 71 3.85 0.57 -0.77
C CYS A 71 4.04 -0.14 0.58
N THR A 72 3.33 0.30 1.61
CA THR A 72 3.24 -0.44 2.88
C THR A 72 1.83 -0.98 3.04
N VAL A 73 1.74 -2.21 3.53
CA VAL A 73 0.46 -2.88 3.83
C VAL A 73 0.40 -3.07 5.33
N THR A 74 -0.67 -2.59 5.96
CA THR A 74 -0.87 -2.73 7.40
C THR A 74 -2.16 -3.50 7.67
N TRP A 75 -2.08 -4.49 8.56
CA TRP A 75 -3.22 -5.26 9.06
C TRP A 75 -2.97 -5.59 10.53
N SER A 76 -4.04 -5.94 11.24
CA SER A 76 -3.94 -6.47 12.61
C SER A 76 -4.25 -7.97 12.60
N PRO A 77 -3.49 -8.80 13.33
CA PRO A 77 -3.77 -10.23 13.42
C PRO A 77 -5.22 -10.52 13.84
N GLY A 78 -5.92 -11.33 13.06
CA GLY A 78 -7.32 -11.72 13.25
C GLY A 78 -8.34 -10.72 12.71
N ALA A 79 -7.91 -9.58 12.16
CA ALA A 79 -8.82 -8.56 11.63
C ALA A 79 -9.31 -8.88 10.21
N LEU A 80 -8.60 -9.72 9.44
CA LEU A 80 -8.98 -10.01 8.06
C LEU A 80 -10.14 -11.03 7.97
N ALA A 81 -10.47 -11.69 9.10
CA ALA A 81 -11.54 -12.69 9.19
C ALA A 81 -11.43 -13.83 8.15
N ILE A 82 -10.21 -14.16 7.75
CA ILE A 82 -9.92 -15.27 6.83
C ILE A 82 -9.52 -16.53 7.60
N THR A 83 -9.75 -17.69 7.00
CA THR A 83 -9.43 -19.00 7.61
C THR A 83 -7.98 -19.42 7.37
N GLU A 84 -7.28 -18.75 6.46
CA GLU A 84 -5.88 -19.01 6.15
C GLU A 84 -4.93 -18.11 6.97
N ASP A 85 -3.62 -18.33 6.81
CA ASP A 85 -2.61 -17.48 7.42
C ASP A 85 -2.64 -16.06 6.83
N GLU A 86 -3.00 -15.08 7.66
CA GLU A 86 -3.11 -13.67 7.26
C GLU A 86 -1.81 -13.10 6.71
N GLY A 87 -0.66 -13.53 7.23
CA GLY A 87 0.65 -13.11 6.72
C GLY A 87 0.87 -13.60 5.29
N GLN A 88 0.62 -14.89 5.04
CA GLN A 88 0.70 -15.46 3.69
C GLN A 88 -0.29 -14.83 2.73
N PHE A 89 -1.50 -14.51 3.19
CA PHE A 89 -2.47 -13.77 2.39
C PHE A 89 -1.92 -12.39 1.99
N VAL A 90 -1.43 -11.61 2.95
CA VAL A 90 -0.86 -10.28 2.70
C VAL A 90 0.39 -10.35 1.81
N ASP A 91 1.22 -11.38 1.94
CA ASP A 91 2.37 -11.60 1.07
C ASP A 91 1.93 -11.82 -0.38
N ARG A 92 0.86 -12.60 -0.62
CA ARG A 92 0.33 -12.82 -1.98
C ARG A 92 -0.29 -11.56 -2.57
N VAL A 93 -1.01 -10.78 -1.75
CA VAL A 93 -1.52 -9.46 -2.16
C VAL A 93 -0.36 -8.56 -2.55
N SER A 94 0.67 -8.46 -1.70
CA SER A 94 1.86 -7.64 -1.93
C SER A 94 2.63 -8.08 -3.18
N ALA A 95 2.77 -9.38 -3.42
CA ALA A 95 3.39 -9.91 -4.63
C ALA A 95 2.59 -9.56 -5.89
N THR A 96 1.26 -9.62 -5.82
CA THR A 96 0.37 -9.23 -6.91
C THR A 96 0.49 -7.73 -7.23
N LEU A 97 0.52 -6.88 -6.20
CA LEU A 97 0.74 -5.44 -6.34
C LEU A 97 2.10 -5.15 -6.97
N LYS A 98 3.16 -5.79 -6.47
CA LYS A 98 4.50 -5.64 -7.01
C LYS A 98 4.56 -6.00 -8.49
N LYS A 99 3.97 -7.14 -8.89
CA LYS A 99 3.88 -7.55 -10.29
C LYS A 99 3.09 -6.55 -11.12
N GLY A 100 1.97 -6.06 -10.60
CA GLY A 100 1.17 -5.01 -11.23
C GLY A 100 2.01 -3.77 -11.53
N PHE A 101 2.67 -3.20 -10.53
CA PHE A 101 3.52 -2.03 -10.70
C PHE A 101 4.72 -2.27 -11.64
N SER A 102 5.33 -3.45 -11.60
CA SER A 102 6.41 -3.79 -12.53
C SER A 102 5.98 -3.82 -13.99
N ASN A 103 4.70 -4.10 -14.29
CA ASN A 103 4.18 -4.09 -15.64
C ASN A 103 3.84 -2.67 -16.16
N LEU A 104 3.91 -1.66 -15.30
CA LEU A 104 3.68 -0.25 -15.68
C LEU A 104 4.98 0.52 -15.99
N MET A 105 6.14 -0.07 -15.71
CA MET A 105 7.47 0.49 -15.99
C MET A 105 8.02 -0.06 -17.30
#